data_AF-A0AA47JDW1-F1
#
_entry.id   AF-A0AA47JDW1-F1
#
_cell.length_a   1.000
_cell.length_b   1.000
_cell.length_c   1.000
_cell.angle_alpha   90.00
_cell.angle_beta   90.00
_cell.angle_gamma   90.00
#
_symmetry.space_group_name_H-M   'P 1'
#
loop_
_entity.id
_entity.type
_entity.pdbx_description
1 polymer ?
#
loop_
_entity_poly.entity_id
_entity_poly.type
_entity_poly.pdbx_seq_one_letter_code
_entity_poly.pdbx_strand_id
1 'polypeptide(L)' 'MDINVETKKLNDLRKQFESAKSSYFSDLERDVNRRDGSSRQDALHERFMEESRDRYLAAKSAFEAQEKLVASLRGN' A
#
# COMPACT_ATOMS: atom_id res chain seq x y z
N MET A 1 20.23 17.47 -1.07
CA MET A 1 19.14 16.63 -1.57
C MET A 1 18.40 17.45 -2.62
N ASP A 2 18.21 16.94 -3.83
CA ASP A 2 17.55 17.70 -4.90
C ASP A 2 16.02 17.53 -4.80
N ILE A 3 15.31 18.64 -4.57
CA ILE A 3 13.86 18.68 -4.44
C ILE A 3 13.13 18.12 -5.67
N ASN A 4 13.70 18.23 -6.87
CA ASN A 4 13.12 17.69 -8.10
C ASN A 4 13.18 16.17 -8.10
N VAL A 5 14.29 15.59 -7.65
CA VAL A 5 14.48 14.14 -7.51
C VAL A 5 13.52 13.59 -6.45
N GLU A 6 13.42 14.24 -5.29
CA GLU A 6 12.51 13.81 -4.22
C GLU A 6 11.03 13.98 -4.59
N THR A 7 10.69 14.99 -5.39
CA THR A 7 9.32 15.16 -5.94
C THR A 7 8.99 14.09 -6.97
N LYS A 8 9.94 13.70 -7.82
CA LYS A 8 9.73 12.58 -8.76
C LYS A 8 9.50 11.27 -8.00
N LYS A 9 10.33 10.98 -7.00
CA LYS A 9 10.19 9.81 -6.14
C LYS A 9 8.85 9.80 -5.39
N LEU A 10 8.38 10.96 -4.93
CA LEU A 10 7.05 11.10 -4.33
C LEU A 10 5.93 10.68 -5.29
N ASN A 11 6.00 11.13 -6.55
CA ASN A 11 5.02 10.75 -7.56
C ASN A 11 5.02 9.24 -7.84
N ASP A 12 6.18 8.60 -7.87
CA ASP A 12 6.30 7.16 -8.08
C ASP A 12 5.74 6.38 -6.87
N LEU A 13 6.06 6.80 -5.64
CA LEU A 13 5.51 6.21 -4.41
C LEU A 13 4.00 6.40 -4.31
N ARG A 14 3.45 7.54 -4.77
CA ARG A 14 2.00 7.75 -4.84
C ARG A 14 1.32 6.71 -5.71
N LYS A 15 1.88 6.43 -6.90
CA LYS A 15 1.32 5.40 -7.80
C LYS A 15 1.37 4.01 -7.17
N GLN A 16 2.47 3.68 -6.50
CA GLN A 16 2.62 2.40 -5.80
C GLN A 16 1.62 2.27 -4.64
N PHE A 17 1.44 3.34 -3.86
CA PHE A 17 0.46 3.39 -2.79
C PHE A 17 -0.97 3.21 -3.29
N GLU A 18 -1.38 3.96 -4.32
CA GLU A 18 -2.74 3.82 -4.88
C GLU A 18 -2.98 2.43 -5.49
N SER A 19 -1.96 1.84 -6.13
CA SER A 19 -2.04 0.47 -6.66
C SER A 19 -2.20 -0.56 -5.53
N ALA A 20 -1.37 -0.48 -4.49
CA ALA A 20 -1.43 -1.39 -3.34
C ALA A 20 -2.76 -1.22 -2.57
N LYS A 21 -3.23 0.02 -2.41
CA LYS A 21 -4.53 0.34 -1.84
C LYS A 21 -5.65 -0.28 -2.66
N SER A 22 -5.69 -0.06 -3.97
CA SER A 22 -6.72 -0.64 -4.83
C SER A 22 -6.76 -2.17 -4.72
N SER A 23 -5.59 -2.82 -4.78
CA SER A 23 -5.50 -4.27 -4.66
C SER A 23 -6.05 -4.76 -3.33
N TYR A 24 -5.57 -4.17 -2.22
CA TYR A 24 -5.99 -4.58 -0.87
C TYR A 24 -7.50 -4.40 -0.63
N PHE A 25 -8.08 -3.29 -1.09
CA PHE A 25 -9.52 -3.08 -0.95
C PHE A 25 -10.35 -3.98 -1.86
N SER A 26 -9.88 -4.31 -3.07
CA SER A 26 -10.52 -5.30 -3.93
C SER A 26 -10.46 -6.71 -3.32
N ASP A 27 -9.35 -7.07 -2.69
CA ASP A 27 -9.20 -8.34 -1.98
C ASP A 27 -10.17 -8.42 -0.77
N LEU A 28 -10.27 -7.33 0.00
CA LEU A 28 -11.24 -7.21 1.11
C LEU A 28 -12.69 -7.32 0.62
N GLU A 29 -13.06 -6.66 -0.47
CA GLU A 29 -14.42 -6.73 -1.02
C GLU A 29 -14.76 -8.15 -1.50
N ARG A 30 -13.79 -8.84 -2.10
CA ARG A 30 -13.96 -10.24 -2.50
C ARG A 30 -14.12 -11.15 -1.28
N ASP A 31 -13.39 -10.89 -0.20
CA ASP A 31 -13.46 -11.67 1.03
C ASP A 31 -14.80 -11.53 1.75
N VAL A 32 -15.34 -10.31 1.87
CA VAL A 32 -16.66 -10.05 2.46
C VAL A 32 -17.78 -10.84 1.76
N ASN A 33 -17.62 -11.09 0.46
CA ASN A 33 -18.58 -11.83 -0.35
C ASN A 33 -18.28 -13.34 -0.44
N ARG A 34 -17.23 -13.83 0.23
CA ARG A 34 -16.83 -15.24 0.21
C ARG A 34 -17.78 -16.06 1.07
N ARG A 35 -18.47 -17.03 0.46
CA ARG A 35 -19.48 -17.86 1.14
C ARG A 35 -18.97 -19.22 1.61
N ASP A 36 -17.81 -19.69 1.11
CA ASP A 36 -17.29 -21.05 1.36
C ASP A 36 -15.75 -21.13 1.34
N GLY A 37 -15.21 -22.11 2.08
CA GLY A 37 -13.79 -22.51 2.07
C GLY A 37 -13.54 -23.73 2.96
N SER A 38 -12.67 -24.64 2.52
CA SER A 38 -12.09 -25.63 3.44
C SER A 38 -11.10 -24.95 4.39
N SER A 39 -10.84 -25.52 5.57
CA SER A 39 -9.90 -24.92 6.55
C SER A 39 -8.50 -24.66 5.96
N ARG A 40 -8.06 -25.46 4.98
CA ARG A 40 -6.81 -25.23 4.24
C ARG A 40 -6.88 -24.01 3.32
N GLN A 41 -8.02 -23.81 2.66
CA GLN A 41 -8.24 -22.62 1.83
C GLN A 41 -8.38 -21.36 2.69
N ASP A 42 -9.00 -21.46 3.87
CA ASP A 42 -9.09 -20.36 4.82
C ASP A 42 -7.70 -19.93 5.33
N ALA A 43 -6.86 -20.89 5.75
CA ALA A 43 -5.51 -20.58 6.22
C ALA A 43 -4.59 -19.99 5.13
N LEU A 44 -4.71 -20.45 3.88
CA LEU A 44 -3.99 -19.85 2.76
C LEU A 44 -4.50 -18.42 2.49
N HIS A 45 -5.81 -18.23 2.55
CA HIS A 45 -6.45 -16.94 2.33
C HIS A 45 -6.08 -15.92 3.40
N GLU A 46 -6.08 -16.29 4.68
CA GLU A 46 -5.62 -15.43 5.79
C GLU A 46 -4.19 -14.92 5.54
N ARG A 47 -3.27 -15.81 5.14
CA ARG A 47 -1.91 -15.41 4.78
C ARG A 47 -1.86 -14.45 3.59
N PHE A 48 -2.64 -14.70 2.54
CA PHE A 48 -2.70 -13.78 1.39
C PHE A 48 -3.25 -12.40 1.79
N MET A 49 -4.25 -12.36 2.68
CA MET A 49 -4.80 -11.11 3.20
C MET A 49 -3.81 -10.37 4.10
N GLU A 50 -3.06 -11.09 4.93
CA GLU A 50 -1.96 -10.52 5.72
C GLU A 50 -0.88 -9.91 4.81
N GLU A 51 -0.42 -10.63 3.79
CA GLU A 51 0.56 -10.11 2.83
C GLU A 51 0.04 -8.89 2.06
N SER A 52 -1.22 -8.91 1.63
CA SER A 52 -1.85 -7.79 0.91
C SER A 52 -1.95 -6.55 1.81
N ARG A 53 -2.32 -6.75 3.08
CA ARG A 53 -2.34 -5.70 4.11
C ARG A 53 -0.96 -5.12 4.38
N ASP A 54 0.05 -5.97 4.54
CA ASP A 54 1.42 -5.55 4.81
C ASP A 54 1.99 -4.73 3.66
N ARG A 55 1.74 -5.13 2.41
CA ARG A 55 2.13 -4.36 1.22
C ARG A 55 1.45 -2.99 1.19
N TYR A 56 0.16 -2.93 1.52
CA TYR A 56 -0.56 -1.65 1.63
C TYR A 56 0.05 -0.74 2.71
N LEU A 57 0.32 -1.27 3.90
CA LEU A 57 0.90 -0.50 5.02
C LEU A 57 2.32 -0.02 4.71
N ALA A 58 3.14 -0.87 4.10
CA ALA A 58 4.49 -0.51 3.70
C ALA A 58 4.49 0.60 2.64
N ALA A 59 3.65 0.48 1.60
CA ALA A 59 3.52 1.49 0.55
C ALA A 59 3.00 2.82 1.12
N LYS A 60 2.04 2.77 2.04
CA LYS A 60 1.52 3.94 2.76
C LYS A 60 2.61 4.63 3.56
N SER A 61 3.35 3.89 4.38
CA SER A 61 4.42 4.43 5.22
C SER A 61 5.52 5.09 4.39
N ALA A 62 5.94 4.43 3.29
CA ALA A 62 6.95 4.98 2.38
C ALA A 62 6.47 6.27 1.70
N PHE A 63 5.21 6.31 1.26
CA PHE A 63 4.61 7.51 0.67
C PHE A 63 4.56 8.67 1.68
N GLU A 64 4.02 8.44 2.87
CA GLU A 64 3.91 9.48 3.92
C GLU A 64 5.29 10.00 4.38
N ALA A 65 6.30 9.11 4.47
CA ALA A 65 7.66 9.52 4.80
C ALA A 65 8.26 10.42 3.71
N GLN A 66 8.01 10.10 2.43
CA GLN A 66 8.45 10.91 1.31
C GLN A 66 7.69 12.25 1.22
N GLU A 67 6.39 12.27 1.53
CA GLU A 67 5.63 13.53 1.62
C GLU A 67 6.22 14.48 2.65
N LYS A 68 6.54 13.97 3.85
CA LYS A 68 7.19 14.75 4.91
C LYS A 68 8.55 15.29 4.49
N LEU A 69 9.33 14.49 3.78
CA LEU A 69 10.63 14.90 3.26
C LEU A 69 10.51 16.00 2.20
N VAL A 70 9.59 15.86 1.24
CA VAL A 70 9.37 16.90 0.23
C VAL A 70 8.83 18.18 0.86
N ALA A 71 7.94 18.08 1.85
CA ALA A 71 7.44 19.23 2.58
C ALA A 71 8.55 19.98 3.33
N SER A 72 9.46 19.25 3.99
CA SER A 72 10.59 19.88 4.69
C SER A 72 11.59 20.53 3.73
N LEU A 73 11.81 19.95 2.55
CA LEU A 73 12.67 20.54 1.51
C LEU A 73 12.04 21.78 0.83
N ARG A 74 10.72 21.94 0.88
CA ARG A 74 10.01 23.12 0.33
C ARG A 74 9.90 24.28 1.31
N GLY A 75 9.94 23.99 2.61
CA GLY A 75 9.83 24.98 3.68
C GLY A 75 11.18 25.54 4.17
N ASN A 76 12.30 24.93 3.74
CA ASN A 76 13.66 25.45 3.90
C ASN A 76 14.09 26.24 2.66
#